data_AF-A0A960VT09-F1
#
_entry.id   AF-A0A960VT09-F1
#
_cell.length_a   1.000
_cell.length_b   1.000
_cell.length_c   1.000
_cell.angle_alpha   90.00
_cell.angle_beta   90.00
_cell.angle_gamma   90.00
#
_symmetry.space_group_name_H-M   'P 1'
#
loop_
_entity.id
_entity.type
_entity.pdbx_description
1 polymer ?
#
loop_
_entity_poly.entity_id
_entity_poly.type
_entity_poly.pdbx_seq_one_letter_code
_entity_poly.pdbx_strand_id
1 'polypeptide(L)'
;MYRYISTLIAALCLLFLAACPSGGQKAAKGDEYTFDTANANVPKETKLYPHYLDRPYTDIHEDAQQAWFLVETSYLVVKDKYDRAQKLKESSDPAEKAEGQKLYEEVVNEVQTVIFGTNATVEQLFKSAIEAQPDNPLNYATYAVYLKPRKRYSDATQYVDTETEAIDMLDKAIEIWPDEPRFYYMKIYTLTEPHQAHEWIRSQGMEMDAIRTRLGEVSDIYDELEKRDPENNFVNYSRALFLAKIYVPEFGDEPIREIIRELRKGNAKPQGRFYYPPPVPPYAHDAMYPRVYAAQEGAVYVDHWLHWGNLDPFAVNQLVRLVDGTSTWPQDKEDIGEVMYMLYALGRIEPFDRTFFNLQLKCLHKQQEAQNPASEEASQLAAATRFLNEQYLDVSNKLYRDKLITDETRFGVLAIEDMENSTLAGKKYMYKYMQGPQAAYLHRAGEILGLDFPLPEDPEKW
;
A
#
# COMPACT_ATOMS: atom_id res chain seq x y z
N MET A 1 -34.39 12.11 4.92
CA MET A 1 -32.96 12.28 5.25
C MET A 1 -32.05 11.76 4.13
N TYR A 2 -32.23 10.51 3.63
CA TYR A 2 -31.52 9.96 2.45
C TYR A 2 -31.60 10.80 1.16
N ARG A 3 -32.73 11.48 0.89
CA ARG A 3 -32.87 12.42 -0.24
C ARG A 3 -32.11 13.74 -0.06
N TYR A 4 -31.76 14.15 1.17
CA TYR A 4 -31.14 15.44 1.42
C TYR A 4 -29.61 15.40 1.22
N ILE A 5 -28.97 14.28 1.52
CA ILE A 5 -27.51 14.11 1.39
C ILE A 5 -27.10 13.89 -0.07
N SER A 6 -27.87 13.09 -0.81
CA SER A 6 -27.73 12.94 -2.27
C SER A 6 -27.94 14.28 -2.99
N THR A 7 -28.87 15.11 -2.51
CA THR A 7 -29.09 16.46 -3.04
C THR A 7 -27.95 17.42 -2.67
N LEU A 8 -27.29 17.27 -1.52
CA LEU A 8 -26.17 18.13 -1.13
C LEU A 8 -24.89 17.81 -1.92
N ILE A 9 -24.61 16.53 -2.15
CA ILE A 9 -23.51 16.07 -3.02
C ILE A 9 -23.82 16.43 -4.46
N ALA A 10 -25.06 16.22 -4.94
CA ALA A 10 -25.48 16.67 -6.27
C ALA A 10 -25.45 18.19 -6.43
N ALA A 11 -25.74 18.97 -5.37
CA ALA A 11 -25.68 20.43 -5.39
C ALA A 11 -24.24 20.95 -5.38
N LEU A 12 -23.33 20.30 -4.64
CA LEU A 12 -21.89 20.56 -4.74
C LEU A 12 -21.38 20.21 -6.13
N CYS A 13 -21.74 19.05 -6.69
CA CYS A 13 -21.38 18.64 -8.05
C CYS A 13 -22.00 19.56 -9.13
N LEU A 14 -23.24 20.03 -8.98
CA LEU A 14 -23.89 20.97 -9.90
C LEU A 14 -23.28 22.37 -9.84
N LEU A 15 -22.81 22.81 -8.67
CA LEU A 15 -22.05 24.06 -8.53
C LEU A 15 -20.68 23.96 -9.22
N PHE A 16 -20.08 22.77 -9.28
CA PHE A 16 -18.86 22.53 -10.07
C PHE A 16 -19.13 22.39 -11.58
N LEU A 17 -20.24 21.76 -12.00
CA LEU A 17 -20.62 21.60 -13.42
C LEU A 17 -21.08 22.92 -14.07
N ALA A 18 -21.70 23.83 -13.32
CA ALA A 18 -22.15 25.12 -13.85
C ALA A 18 -20.99 26.12 -14.11
N ALA A 19 -19.78 25.81 -13.65
CA ALA A 19 -18.59 26.65 -13.86
C ALA A 19 -17.78 26.30 -15.12
N CYS A 20 -18.13 25.23 -15.84
CA CYS A 20 -17.49 24.87 -17.12
C CYS A 20 -18.32 25.39 -18.31
N PRO A 21 -17.87 26.41 -19.06
CA PRO A 21 -18.54 26.80 -20.28
C PRO A 21 -18.30 25.74 -21.37
N SER A 22 -19.38 25.09 -21.80
CA SER A 22 -19.39 24.24 -22.99
C SER A 22 -19.23 25.10 -24.25
N GLY A 23 -17.99 25.32 -24.66
CA GLY A 23 -17.64 26.02 -25.89
C GLY A 23 -16.62 25.22 -26.68
N GLY A 24 -17.06 24.50 -27.70
CA GLY A 24 -16.16 23.77 -28.59
C GLY A 24 -15.21 24.73 -29.30
N GLN A 25 -13.90 24.45 -29.25
CA GLN A 25 -12.95 24.98 -30.21
C GLN A 25 -11.70 24.10 -30.34
N LYS A 26 -11.19 24.10 -31.57
CA LYS A 26 -10.10 23.32 -32.12
C LYS A 26 -8.80 23.47 -31.33
N ALA A 27 -8.03 22.37 -31.30
CA ALA A 27 -6.66 22.29 -30.83
C ALA A 27 -5.81 23.50 -31.26
N ALA A 28 -5.41 24.31 -30.28
CA ALA A 28 -4.31 25.25 -30.37
C ALA A 28 -3.31 24.93 -29.26
N LYS A 29 -2.03 24.99 -29.62
CA LYS A 29 -0.88 24.62 -28.79
C LYS A 29 -0.80 25.47 -27.52
N GLY A 30 -0.66 24.76 -26.39
CA GLY A 30 0.17 25.11 -25.23
C GLY A 30 0.03 26.50 -24.65
N ASP A 31 -0.89 26.65 -23.70
CA ASP A 31 -0.78 27.59 -22.59
C ASP A 31 -1.08 26.83 -21.29
N GLU A 32 -0.26 27.03 -20.27
CA GLU A 32 -0.38 26.42 -18.93
C GLU A 32 -1.73 26.76 -18.30
N TYR A 33 -2.52 25.73 -17.99
CA TYR A 33 -3.77 25.86 -17.25
C TYR A 33 -3.44 26.03 -15.75
N THR A 34 -3.40 27.26 -15.26
CA THR A 34 -3.34 27.51 -13.80
C THR A 34 -4.74 27.47 -13.20
N PHE A 35 -4.99 26.50 -12.33
CA PHE A 35 -6.23 26.34 -11.57
C PHE A 35 -6.36 27.47 -10.52
N ASP A 36 -7.39 28.32 -10.62
CA ASP A 36 -7.63 29.38 -9.62
C ASP A 36 -8.37 28.82 -8.39
N THR A 37 -7.60 28.44 -7.38
CA THR A 37 -8.09 27.92 -6.09
C THR A 37 -8.77 28.99 -5.22
N ALA A 38 -8.82 30.26 -5.62
CA ALA A 38 -9.33 31.35 -4.79
C ALA A 38 -10.86 31.38 -4.65
N ASN A 39 -11.62 30.72 -5.53
CA ASN A 39 -13.09 30.86 -5.60
C ASN A 39 -13.90 29.60 -5.26
N ALA A 40 -13.26 28.46 -4.98
CA ALA A 40 -13.97 27.31 -4.46
C ALA A 40 -14.16 27.49 -2.94
N ASN A 41 -15.40 27.35 -2.44
CA ASN A 41 -15.71 27.23 -1.00
C ASN A 41 -15.19 25.87 -0.47
N VAL A 42 -13.90 25.63 -0.63
CA VAL A 42 -13.20 24.50 -0.04
C VAL A 42 -12.98 24.85 1.44
N PRO A 43 -13.32 23.96 2.40
CA PRO A 43 -13.06 24.21 3.81
C PRO A 43 -11.62 24.67 4.03
N LYS A 44 -11.39 25.69 4.86
CA LYS A 44 -10.05 26.28 5.08
C LYS A 44 -8.97 25.26 5.51
N GLU A 45 -9.37 24.07 5.93
CA GLU A 45 -8.52 22.95 6.36
C GLU A 45 -8.00 22.08 5.21
N THR A 46 -8.51 22.19 3.97
CA THR A 46 -7.89 21.52 2.80
C THR A 46 -6.52 22.07 2.42
N LYS A 47 -6.10 23.19 3.03
CA LYS A 47 -4.71 23.69 2.96
C LYS A 47 -3.69 22.75 3.61
N LEU A 48 -4.10 21.71 4.34
CA LEU A 48 -3.21 20.67 4.86
C LEU A 48 -2.78 19.64 3.80
N TYR A 49 -3.41 19.64 2.61
CA TYR A 49 -3.23 18.62 1.59
C TYR A 49 -3.04 19.16 0.15
N PRO A 50 -2.34 20.28 -0.08
CA PRO A 50 -2.27 20.93 -1.38
C PRO A 50 -1.60 20.07 -2.46
N HIS A 51 -0.67 19.20 -2.10
CA HIS A 51 0.06 18.33 -3.04
C HIS A 51 -0.77 17.17 -3.62
N TYR A 52 -1.98 16.90 -3.10
CA TYR A 52 -2.81 15.80 -3.59
C TYR A 52 -3.81 16.22 -4.67
N LEU A 53 -4.16 17.50 -4.77
CA LEU A 53 -5.10 18.03 -5.78
C LEU A 53 -4.42 18.33 -7.13
N ASP A 54 -3.08 18.32 -7.16
CA ASP A 54 -2.26 18.63 -8.34
C ASP A 54 -1.62 17.36 -8.96
N ARG A 55 -2.21 16.16 -8.76
CA ARG A 55 -1.67 14.94 -9.39
C ARG A 55 -1.77 15.07 -10.91
N PRO A 56 -0.67 14.89 -11.66
CA PRO A 56 -0.74 14.86 -13.10
C PRO A 56 -1.34 13.52 -13.51
N TYR A 57 -2.65 13.39 -13.58
CA TYR A 57 -3.28 12.23 -14.17
C TYR A 57 -2.98 12.25 -15.68
N THR A 58 -1.93 11.55 -16.11
CA THR A 58 -1.56 11.50 -17.51
C THR A 58 -2.25 10.34 -18.21
N ASP A 59 -2.59 10.54 -19.48
CA ASP A 59 -2.98 9.46 -20.40
C ASP A 59 -4.34 8.79 -20.14
N ILE A 60 -5.16 9.31 -19.22
CA ILE A 60 -6.58 8.94 -19.07
C ILE A 60 -7.53 10.08 -19.51
N HIS A 61 -8.76 9.71 -19.89
CA HIS A 61 -9.79 10.66 -20.27
C HIS A 61 -10.19 11.58 -19.11
N GLU A 62 -10.57 12.82 -19.39
CA GLU A 62 -10.92 13.84 -18.39
C GLU A 62 -12.05 13.40 -17.44
N ASP A 63 -13.05 12.66 -17.95
CA ASP A 63 -14.12 12.13 -17.10
C ASP A 63 -13.59 11.14 -16.04
N ALA A 64 -12.61 10.30 -16.39
CA ALA A 64 -12.00 9.39 -15.43
C ALA A 64 -11.16 10.16 -14.38
N GLN A 65 -10.55 11.28 -14.77
CA GLN A 65 -9.85 12.18 -13.83
C GLN A 65 -10.86 12.82 -12.87
N GLN A 66 -11.97 13.32 -13.40
CA GLN A 66 -13.04 13.91 -12.62
C GLN A 66 -13.68 12.88 -11.66
N ALA A 67 -13.85 11.64 -12.12
CA ALA A 67 -14.34 10.54 -11.29
C ALA A 67 -13.43 10.32 -10.07
N TRP A 68 -12.12 10.23 -10.27
CA TRP A 68 -11.16 10.06 -9.17
C TRP A 68 -11.10 11.26 -8.24
N PHE A 69 -11.15 12.48 -8.78
CA PHE A 69 -11.25 13.69 -7.98
C PHE A 69 -12.46 13.65 -7.02
N LEU A 70 -13.62 13.20 -7.50
CA LEU A 70 -14.81 13.04 -6.67
C LEU A 70 -14.64 11.94 -5.61
N VAL A 71 -13.98 10.83 -5.94
CA VAL A 71 -13.69 9.75 -4.99
C VAL A 71 -12.79 10.25 -3.87
N GLU A 72 -11.67 10.89 -4.20
CA GLU A 72 -10.70 11.40 -3.24
C GLU A 72 -11.32 12.50 -2.35
N THR A 73 -12.08 13.42 -2.94
CA THR A 73 -12.80 14.46 -2.20
C THR A 73 -13.83 13.88 -1.23
N SER A 74 -14.59 12.87 -1.67
CA SER A 74 -15.59 12.22 -0.81
C SER A 74 -14.94 11.55 0.39
N TYR A 75 -13.78 10.91 0.18
CA TYR A 75 -13.02 10.29 1.26
C TYR A 75 -12.50 11.32 2.27
N LEU A 76 -11.92 12.43 1.81
CA LEU A 76 -11.46 13.51 2.71
C LEU A 76 -12.58 14.03 3.61
N VAL A 77 -13.79 14.21 3.06
CA VAL A 77 -14.97 14.65 3.82
C VAL A 77 -15.39 13.62 4.87
N VAL A 78 -15.47 12.33 4.50
CA VAL A 78 -15.84 11.26 5.43
C VAL A 78 -14.80 11.14 6.55
N LYS A 79 -13.52 11.27 6.20
CA LYS A 79 -12.43 11.22 7.18
C LYS A 79 -12.49 12.37 8.18
N ASP A 80 -12.67 13.61 7.72
CA ASP A 80 -12.77 14.77 8.60
C ASP A 80 -13.91 14.60 9.64
N LYS A 81 -15.07 14.14 9.19
CA LYS A 81 -16.19 13.82 10.09
C LYS A 81 -15.82 12.73 11.10
N TYR A 82 -15.12 11.69 10.66
CA TYR A 82 -14.67 10.61 11.53
C TYR A 82 -13.72 11.13 12.63
N ASP A 83 -12.70 11.91 12.24
CA ASP A 83 -11.72 12.48 13.17
C ASP A 83 -12.41 13.38 14.20
N ARG A 84 -13.35 14.21 13.74
CA ARG A 84 -14.18 15.02 14.63
C ARG A 84 -15.00 14.16 15.60
N ALA A 85 -15.63 13.09 15.10
CA ALA A 85 -16.42 12.19 15.93
C ALA A 85 -15.56 11.55 17.04
N GLN A 86 -14.37 11.08 16.69
CA GLN A 86 -13.43 10.51 17.67
C GLN A 86 -12.99 11.52 18.71
N LYS A 87 -12.62 12.74 18.28
CA LYS A 87 -12.25 13.82 19.20
C LYS A 87 -13.36 14.14 20.20
N LEU A 88 -14.61 14.21 19.75
CA LEU A 88 -15.76 14.44 20.62
C LEU A 88 -16.00 13.27 21.59
N LYS A 89 -15.83 12.03 21.15
CA LYS A 89 -15.95 10.83 22.01
C LYS A 89 -14.92 10.77 23.13
N GLU A 90 -13.74 11.35 22.92
CA GLU A 90 -12.68 11.51 23.93
C GLU A 90 -12.96 12.68 24.90
N SER A 91 -13.99 13.49 24.67
CA SER A 91 -14.30 14.64 25.53
C SER A 91 -14.70 14.22 26.95
N SER A 92 -14.32 15.05 27.92
CA SER A 92 -14.76 14.93 29.32
C SER A 92 -16.18 15.47 29.55
N ASP A 93 -16.72 16.26 28.62
CA ASP A 93 -18.11 16.73 28.68
C ASP A 93 -19.08 15.62 28.23
N PRO A 94 -20.02 15.16 29.08
CA PRO A 94 -21.00 14.15 28.70
C PRO A 94 -21.84 14.49 27.47
N ALA A 95 -22.15 15.78 27.24
CA ALA A 95 -22.96 16.21 26.10
C ALA A 95 -22.16 16.11 24.80
N GLU A 96 -20.92 16.61 24.78
CA GLU A 96 -20.01 16.47 23.63
C GLU A 96 -19.72 15.00 23.32
N LYS A 97 -19.52 14.18 24.36
CA LYS A 97 -19.29 12.75 24.20
C LYS A 97 -20.50 12.04 23.56
N ALA A 98 -21.71 12.40 23.97
CA ALA A 98 -22.93 11.87 23.36
C ALA A 98 -23.10 12.33 21.90
N GLU A 99 -22.78 13.59 21.58
CA GLU A 99 -22.73 14.08 20.20
C GLU A 99 -21.70 13.30 19.37
N GLY A 100 -20.50 13.10 19.89
CA GLY A 100 -19.43 12.34 19.24
C GLY A 100 -19.85 10.90 18.94
N GLN A 101 -20.54 10.24 19.87
CA GLN A 101 -21.06 8.89 19.65
C GLN A 101 -22.09 8.86 18.52
N LYS A 102 -23.03 9.81 18.51
CA LYS A 102 -24.03 9.92 17.44
C LYS A 102 -23.38 10.19 16.07
N LEU A 103 -22.45 11.14 16.01
CA LEU A 103 -21.71 11.47 14.78
C LEU A 103 -20.91 10.26 14.29
N TYR A 104 -20.30 9.51 15.20
CA TYR A 104 -19.56 8.30 14.86
C TYR A 104 -20.45 7.25 14.19
N GLU A 105 -21.65 7.01 14.72
CA GLU A 105 -22.62 6.08 14.13
C GLU A 105 -23.07 6.53 12.73
N GLU A 106 -23.29 7.83 12.53
CA GLU A 106 -23.61 8.41 11.22
C GLU A 106 -22.46 8.20 10.21
N VAL A 107 -21.22 8.49 10.63
CA VAL A 107 -20.03 8.35 9.79
C VAL A 107 -19.77 6.89 9.43
N VAL A 108 -19.96 5.94 10.35
CA VAL A 108 -19.82 4.50 10.05
C VAL A 108 -20.76 4.09 8.91
N ASN A 109 -21.98 4.63 8.86
CA ASN A 109 -22.90 4.38 7.76
C ASN A 109 -22.45 5.06 6.45
N GLU A 110 -21.91 6.28 6.52
CA GLU A 110 -21.32 6.96 5.35
C GLU A 110 -20.13 6.18 4.79
N VAL A 111 -19.28 5.61 5.63
CA VAL A 111 -18.17 4.74 5.21
C VAL A 111 -18.69 3.56 4.39
N GLN A 112 -19.72 2.87 4.88
CA GLN A 112 -20.27 1.71 4.16
C GLN A 112 -20.86 2.08 2.79
N THR A 113 -21.45 3.27 2.67
CA THR A 113 -22.21 3.66 1.47
C THR A 113 -21.42 4.51 0.49
N VAL A 114 -20.52 5.37 0.96
CA VAL A 114 -19.74 6.31 0.15
C VAL A 114 -18.37 5.75 -0.21
N ILE A 115 -17.70 5.10 0.75
CA ILE A 115 -16.34 4.57 0.54
C ILE A 115 -16.43 3.17 -0.06
N PHE A 116 -17.24 2.33 0.57
CA PHE A 116 -17.42 0.93 0.22
C PHE A 116 -18.60 0.65 -0.71
N GLY A 117 -19.42 1.66 -1.00
CA GLY A 117 -20.47 1.59 -2.00
C GLY A 117 -20.01 2.20 -3.32
N THR A 118 -20.59 1.75 -4.43
CA THR A 118 -20.45 2.50 -5.68
C THR A 118 -21.35 3.73 -5.68
N ASN A 119 -20.93 4.74 -6.44
CA ASN A 119 -21.64 6.00 -6.63
C ASN A 119 -21.98 6.11 -8.11
N ALA A 120 -23.27 6.16 -8.44
CA ALA A 120 -23.74 6.15 -9.84
C ALA A 120 -23.17 7.30 -10.69
N THR A 121 -22.96 8.48 -10.10
CA THR A 121 -22.35 9.62 -10.80
C THR A 121 -20.88 9.35 -11.13
N VAL A 122 -20.12 8.82 -10.15
CA VAL A 122 -18.71 8.44 -10.35
C VAL A 122 -18.60 7.32 -11.39
N GLU A 123 -19.46 6.31 -11.31
CA GLU A 123 -19.51 5.21 -12.28
C GLU A 123 -19.82 5.69 -13.69
N GLN A 124 -20.77 6.62 -13.82
CA GLN A 124 -21.11 7.18 -15.12
C GLN A 124 -19.92 7.90 -15.75
N LEU A 125 -19.12 8.63 -14.96
CA LEU A 125 -17.92 9.30 -15.47
C LEU A 125 -16.87 8.29 -15.98
N PHE A 126 -16.63 7.20 -15.24
CA PHE A 126 -15.75 6.13 -15.73
C PHE A 126 -16.27 5.48 -17.02
N LYS A 127 -17.58 5.24 -17.11
CA LYS A 127 -18.20 4.69 -18.32
C LYS A 127 -18.11 5.66 -19.49
N SER A 128 -18.34 6.95 -19.28
CA SER A 128 -18.18 7.99 -20.29
C SER A 128 -16.73 8.07 -20.79
N ALA A 129 -15.73 7.95 -19.91
CA ALA A 129 -14.32 7.87 -20.29
C ALA A 129 -14.02 6.66 -21.22
N ILE A 130 -14.57 5.49 -20.90
CA ILE A 130 -14.44 4.29 -21.72
C ILE A 130 -15.17 4.46 -23.06
N GLU A 131 -16.37 5.01 -23.07
CA GLU A 131 -17.14 5.26 -24.30
C GLU A 131 -16.44 6.27 -25.22
N ALA A 132 -15.82 7.31 -24.65
CA ALA A 132 -15.09 8.34 -25.41
C ALA A 132 -13.76 7.81 -25.97
N GLN A 133 -13.09 6.91 -25.26
CA GLN A 133 -11.80 6.33 -25.64
C GLN A 133 -11.78 4.81 -25.38
N PRO A 134 -12.49 4.01 -26.20
CA PRO A 134 -12.63 2.56 -25.99
C PRO A 134 -11.34 1.77 -26.23
N ASP A 135 -10.36 2.36 -26.92
CA ASP A 135 -9.05 1.75 -27.17
C ASP A 135 -7.99 2.22 -26.13
N ASN A 136 -8.38 2.97 -25.10
CA ASN A 136 -7.47 3.39 -24.04
C ASN A 136 -7.56 2.42 -22.84
N PRO A 137 -6.56 1.53 -22.64
CA PRO A 137 -6.59 0.52 -21.59
C PRO A 137 -6.54 1.13 -20.18
N LEU A 138 -6.00 2.33 -20.04
CA LEU A 138 -5.88 3.00 -18.74
C LEU A 138 -7.26 3.37 -18.20
N ASN A 139 -8.23 3.78 -19.05
CA ASN A 139 -9.59 4.07 -18.59
C ASN A 139 -10.27 2.83 -17.98
N TYR A 140 -10.04 1.65 -18.55
CA TYR A 140 -10.54 0.38 -18.00
C TYR A 140 -9.87 0.03 -16.68
N ALA A 141 -8.54 0.04 -16.64
CA ALA A 141 -7.76 -0.28 -15.44
C ALA A 141 -8.11 0.68 -14.28
N THR A 142 -8.25 1.97 -14.58
CA THR A 142 -8.64 3.01 -13.62
C THR A 142 -10.06 2.78 -13.09
N TYR A 143 -11.01 2.36 -13.92
CA TYR A 143 -12.35 1.99 -13.46
C TYR A 143 -12.33 0.71 -12.60
N ALA A 144 -11.51 -0.28 -12.96
CA ALA A 144 -11.33 -1.49 -12.17
C ALA A 144 -10.86 -1.20 -10.73
N VAL A 145 -9.90 -0.28 -10.58
CA VAL A 145 -9.40 0.16 -9.26
C VAL A 145 -10.51 0.82 -8.45
N TYR A 146 -11.40 1.57 -9.10
CA TYR A 146 -12.58 2.11 -8.43
C TYR A 146 -13.59 1.01 -8.06
N LEU A 147 -13.85 0.05 -8.93
CA LEU A 147 -14.77 -1.04 -8.62
C LEU A 147 -14.24 -1.91 -7.47
N LYS A 148 -12.92 -2.06 -7.36
CA LYS A 148 -12.34 -2.72 -6.19
C LYS A 148 -12.35 -1.77 -4.98
N PRO A 149 -12.81 -2.20 -3.79
CA PRO A 149 -13.61 -3.37 -3.42
C PRO A 149 -15.00 -2.92 -2.95
N ARG A 150 -15.70 -2.29 -3.89
CA ARG A 150 -16.97 -1.65 -3.64
C ARG A 150 -18.12 -2.65 -3.79
N LYS A 151 -19.28 -2.22 -3.32
CA LYS A 151 -20.54 -2.96 -3.41
C LYS A 151 -21.55 -2.06 -4.09
N ARG A 152 -22.31 -2.62 -5.02
CA ARG A 152 -23.43 -1.91 -5.63
C ARG A 152 -24.70 -2.27 -4.88
N TYR A 153 -25.24 -1.33 -4.11
CA TYR A 153 -26.43 -1.53 -3.31
C TYR A 153 -27.69 -1.31 -4.16
N SER A 154 -28.50 -2.35 -4.35
CA SER A 154 -29.80 -2.25 -5.05
C SER A 154 -30.91 -1.73 -4.12
N ASP A 155 -30.76 -1.94 -2.81
CA ASP A 155 -31.56 -1.37 -1.71
C ASP A 155 -30.74 -1.37 -0.39
N ALA A 156 -31.37 -1.12 0.76
CA ALA A 156 -30.67 -1.04 2.05
C ALA A 156 -30.13 -2.39 2.60
N THR A 157 -30.47 -3.53 1.99
CA THR A 157 -30.12 -4.86 2.52
C THR A 157 -29.46 -5.79 1.50
N GLN A 158 -29.55 -5.51 0.20
CA GLN A 158 -28.95 -6.29 -0.87
C GLN A 158 -27.88 -5.51 -1.62
N TYR A 159 -26.78 -6.20 -1.92
CA TYR A 159 -25.70 -5.68 -2.74
C TYR A 159 -25.17 -6.72 -3.72
N VAL A 160 -24.55 -6.23 -4.78
CA VAL A 160 -23.75 -7.02 -5.72
C VAL A 160 -22.30 -6.61 -5.55
N ASP A 161 -21.41 -7.59 -5.39
CA ASP A 161 -19.97 -7.35 -5.38
C ASP A 161 -19.48 -6.96 -6.78
N THR A 162 -18.63 -5.95 -6.86
CA THR A 162 -18.12 -5.43 -8.14
C THR A 162 -16.79 -6.06 -8.55
N GLU A 163 -16.35 -7.11 -7.86
CA GLU A 163 -15.07 -7.78 -8.12
C GLU A 163 -15.02 -8.41 -9.52
N THR A 164 -16.06 -9.15 -9.93
CA THR A 164 -16.13 -9.73 -11.28
C THR A 164 -16.06 -8.65 -12.35
N GLU A 165 -16.80 -7.56 -12.17
CA GLU A 165 -16.77 -6.42 -13.10
C GLU A 165 -15.39 -5.76 -13.12
N ALA A 166 -14.71 -5.64 -11.98
CA ALA A 166 -13.34 -5.13 -11.91
C ALA A 166 -12.36 -6.04 -12.68
N ILE A 167 -12.50 -7.36 -12.56
CA ILE A 167 -11.70 -8.34 -13.30
C ILE A 167 -11.96 -8.22 -14.81
N ASP A 168 -13.22 -8.11 -15.23
CA ASP A 168 -13.59 -7.92 -16.65
C ASP A 168 -12.95 -6.65 -17.23
N MET A 169 -12.92 -5.55 -16.45
CA MET A 169 -12.25 -4.32 -16.87
C MET A 169 -10.73 -4.52 -17.00
N LEU A 170 -10.10 -5.26 -16.10
CA LEU A 170 -8.66 -5.57 -16.18
C LEU A 170 -8.34 -6.49 -17.34
N ASP A 171 -9.19 -7.49 -17.62
CA ASP A 171 -9.04 -8.36 -18.77
C ASP A 171 -9.15 -7.57 -20.07
N LYS A 172 -10.05 -6.58 -20.14
CA LYS A 172 -10.12 -5.69 -21.30
C LYS A 172 -8.88 -4.80 -21.43
N ALA A 173 -8.35 -4.28 -20.33
CA ALA A 173 -7.09 -3.52 -20.35
C ALA A 173 -5.91 -4.38 -20.85
N ILE A 174 -5.81 -5.63 -20.38
CA ILE A 174 -4.82 -6.62 -20.83
C ILE A 174 -5.01 -6.98 -22.31
N GLU A 175 -6.24 -7.14 -22.78
CA GLU A 175 -6.53 -7.42 -24.19
C GLU A 175 -6.01 -6.30 -25.10
N ILE A 176 -6.21 -5.04 -24.69
CA ILE A 176 -5.81 -3.86 -25.47
C ILE A 176 -4.29 -3.64 -25.41
N TRP A 177 -3.68 -3.81 -24.24
CA TRP A 177 -2.23 -3.65 -24.03
C TRP A 177 -1.66 -4.81 -23.21
N PRO A 178 -1.39 -5.95 -23.88
CA PRO A 178 -0.98 -7.18 -23.20
C PRO A 178 0.43 -7.09 -22.62
N ASP A 179 1.31 -6.23 -23.15
CA ASP A 179 2.68 -6.10 -22.66
C ASP A 179 2.80 -5.19 -21.42
N GLU A 180 1.68 -4.69 -20.88
CA GLU A 180 1.69 -3.82 -19.70
C GLU A 180 1.61 -4.64 -18.40
N PRO A 181 2.74 -4.84 -17.68
CA PRO A 181 2.78 -5.66 -16.46
C PRO A 181 1.88 -5.12 -15.33
N ARG A 182 1.60 -3.81 -15.28
CA ARG A 182 0.73 -3.21 -14.26
C ARG A 182 -0.64 -3.88 -14.20
N PHE A 183 -1.24 -4.21 -15.33
CA PHE A 183 -2.59 -4.77 -15.36
C PHE A 183 -2.65 -6.18 -14.77
N TYR A 184 -1.60 -6.98 -14.96
CA TYR A 184 -1.48 -8.30 -14.35
C TYR A 184 -1.35 -8.19 -12.83
N TYR A 185 -0.50 -7.28 -12.34
CA TYR A 185 -0.39 -6.98 -10.91
C TYR A 185 -1.72 -6.53 -10.32
N MET A 186 -2.44 -5.65 -11.02
CA MET A 186 -3.76 -5.19 -10.59
C MET A 186 -4.79 -6.32 -10.54
N LYS A 187 -4.74 -7.26 -11.48
CA LYS A 187 -5.61 -8.43 -11.50
C LYS A 187 -5.31 -9.37 -10.34
N ILE A 188 -4.04 -9.69 -10.11
CA ILE A 188 -3.59 -10.46 -8.94
C ILE A 188 -4.08 -9.79 -7.66
N TYR A 189 -3.77 -8.51 -7.48
CA TYR A 189 -4.17 -7.76 -6.31
C TYR A 189 -5.69 -7.83 -6.12
N THR A 190 -6.47 -7.67 -7.19
CA THR A 190 -7.95 -7.76 -7.16
C THR A 190 -8.45 -9.11 -6.69
N LEU A 191 -7.80 -10.20 -7.10
CA LEU A 191 -8.16 -11.56 -6.74
C LEU A 191 -7.74 -11.97 -5.32
N THR A 192 -6.67 -11.37 -4.77
CA THR A 192 -5.99 -11.88 -3.57
C THR A 192 -6.11 -10.99 -2.33
N GLU A 193 -6.21 -9.67 -2.51
CA GLU A 193 -6.13 -8.74 -1.38
C GLU A 193 -7.51 -8.41 -0.79
N PRO A 194 -7.61 -8.22 0.53
CA PRO A 194 -8.87 -7.94 1.19
C PRO A 194 -9.50 -6.68 0.62
N HIS A 195 -10.81 -6.57 0.81
CA HIS A 195 -11.63 -5.47 0.36
C HIS A 195 -11.32 -4.16 1.12
N GLN A 196 -10.13 -3.57 0.89
CA GLN A 196 -9.69 -2.28 1.41
C GLN A 196 -10.06 -1.14 0.45
N ALA A 197 -10.68 -0.09 0.99
CA ALA A 197 -10.94 1.15 0.26
C ALA A 197 -10.35 2.32 1.06
N HIS A 198 -9.15 2.76 0.67
CA HIS A 198 -8.29 3.64 1.48
C HIS A 198 -7.99 2.99 2.85
N GLU A 199 -7.94 3.76 3.93
CA GLU A 199 -7.80 3.27 5.31
C GLU A 199 -8.90 2.32 5.78
N TRP A 200 -10.02 2.29 5.06
CA TRP A 200 -11.15 1.52 5.49
C TRP A 200 -10.93 0.08 5.05
N ILE A 201 -10.75 -0.78 6.04
CA ILE A 201 -10.68 -2.22 5.85
C ILE A 201 -12.03 -2.79 6.32
N ARG A 202 -12.69 -3.58 5.47
CA ARG A 202 -13.80 -4.41 5.97
C ARG A 202 -13.19 -5.46 6.89
N SER A 203 -13.64 -5.50 8.15
CA SER A 203 -13.18 -6.48 9.15
C SER A 203 -13.38 -7.93 8.70
N GLN A 204 -14.31 -8.16 7.78
CA GLN A 204 -14.41 -9.41 7.03
C GLN A 204 -13.43 -9.34 5.87
N GLY A 205 -12.17 -9.70 6.14
CA GLY A 205 -11.21 -10.03 5.10
C GLY A 205 -11.76 -11.15 4.21
N MET A 206 -11.19 -11.32 3.01
CA MET A 206 -11.55 -12.46 2.17
C MET A 206 -11.26 -13.74 2.96
N GLU A 207 -12.22 -14.67 2.99
CA GLU A 207 -12.00 -15.97 3.62
C GLU A 207 -10.80 -16.65 2.95
N MET A 208 -9.83 -17.12 3.74
CA MET A 208 -8.59 -17.70 3.21
C MET A 208 -8.86 -18.87 2.26
N ASP A 209 -9.94 -19.62 2.49
CA ASP A 209 -10.37 -20.69 1.60
C ASP A 209 -10.84 -20.18 0.22
N ALA A 210 -11.48 -19.00 0.16
CA ALA A 210 -11.85 -18.37 -1.11
C ALA A 210 -10.63 -17.88 -1.89
N ILE A 211 -9.57 -17.43 -1.20
CA ILE A 211 -8.30 -17.10 -1.86
C ILE A 211 -7.63 -18.37 -2.38
N ARG A 212 -7.63 -19.46 -1.60
CA ARG A 212 -7.02 -20.75 -2.00
C ARG A 212 -7.66 -21.36 -3.24
N THR A 213 -8.98 -21.25 -3.42
CA THR A 213 -9.65 -21.76 -4.62
C THR A 213 -9.22 -21.03 -5.89
N ARG A 214 -8.64 -19.84 -5.77
CA ARG A 214 -8.10 -19.03 -6.87
C ARG A 214 -6.59 -19.20 -7.08
N LEU A 215 -5.92 -20.06 -6.31
CA LEU A 215 -4.45 -20.22 -6.39
C LEU A 215 -3.98 -20.55 -7.81
N GLY A 216 -4.67 -21.44 -8.53
CA GLY A 216 -4.33 -21.78 -9.91
C GLY A 216 -4.41 -20.57 -10.84
N GLU A 217 -5.54 -19.83 -10.79
CA GLU A 217 -5.72 -18.63 -11.60
C GLU A 217 -4.67 -17.55 -11.30
N VAL A 218 -4.42 -17.29 -10.02
CA VAL A 218 -3.42 -16.30 -9.59
C VAL A 218 -2.00 -16.71 -10.02
N SER A 219 -1.68 -18.01 -9.93
CA SER A 219 -0.42 -18.58 -10.39
C SER A 219 -0.21 -18.38 -11.89
N ASP A 220 -1.24 -18.63 -12.71
CA ASP A 220 -1.18 -18.42 -14.15
C ASP A 220 -0.93 -16.94 -14.50
N ILE A 221 -1.54 -16.01 -13.75
CA ILE A 221 -1.34 -14.57 -13.96
C ILE A 221 0.09 -14.16 -13.57
N TYR A 222 0.65 -14.71 -12.49
CA TYR A 222 2.06 -14.49 -12.13
C TYR A 222 3.02 -15.01 -13.21
N ASP A 223 2.75 -16.18 -13.80
CA ASP A 223 3.58 -16.73 -14.88
C ASP A 223 3.54 -15.83 -16.13
N GLU A 224 2.38 -15.27 -16.47
CA GLU A 224 2.25 -14.30 -17.57
C GLU A 224 2.95 -12.97 -17.26
N LEU A 225 2.86 -12.50 -16.01
CA LEU A 225 3.55 -11.31 -15.54
C LEU A 225 5.08 -11.47 -15.58
N GLU A 226 5.61 -12.60 -15.11
CA GLU A 226 7.04 -12.90 -15.14
C GLU A 226 7.60 -12.94 -16.57
N LYS A 227 6.82 -13.43 -17.55
CA LYS A 227 7.22 -13.39 -18.97
C LYS A 227 7.37 -11.97 -19.53
N ARG A 228 6.54 -11.03 -19.06
CA ARG A 228 6.51 -9.63 -19.53
C ARG A 228 7.51 -8.77 -18.81
N ASP A 229 7.84 -9.13 -17.57
CA ASP A 229 8.78 -8.40 -16.74
C ASP A 229 9.82 -9.32 -16.06
N PRO A 230 10.67 -9.99 -16.86
CA PRO A 230 11.54 -11.07 -16.37
C PRO A 230 12.63 -10.61 -15.42
N GLU A 231 13.05 -9.35 -15.51
CA GLU A 231 14.13 -8.77 -14.70
C GLU A 231 13.65 -8.23 -13.34
N ASN A 232 12.35 -8.26 -13.08
CA ASN A 232 11.77 -7.69 -11.88
C ASN A 232 11.64 -8.74 -10.75
N ASN A 233 12.47 -8.60 -9.72
CA ASN A 233 12.46 -9.44 -8.53
C ASN A 233 11.14 -9.36 -7.75
N PHE A 234 10.43 -8.23 -7.82
CA PHE A 234 9.20 -8.01 -7.07
C PHE A 234 8.08 -8.94 -7.53
N VAL A 235 8.14 -9.44 -8.77
CA VAL A 235 7.17 -10.44 -9.28
C VAL A 235 7.24 -11.70 -8.42
N ASN A 236 8.45 -12.21 -8.19
CA ASN A 236 8.63 -13.42 -7.41
C ASN A 236 8.48 -13.17 -5.91
N TYR A 237 8.89 -12.01 -5.39
CA TYR A 237 8.63 -11.65 -3.99
C TYR A 237 7.14 -11.54 -3.69
N SER A 238 6.38 -10.89 -4.57
CA SER A 238 4.92 -10.79 -4.43
C SER A 238 4.27 -12.18 -4.48
N ARG A 239 4.72 -13.07 -5.37
CA ARG A 239 4.25 -14.46 -5.41
C ARG A 239 4.61 -15.24 -4.14
N ALA A 240 5.85 -15.13 -3.67
CA ALA A 240 6.30 -15.78 -2.43
C ALA A 240 5.49 -15.33 -1.21
N LEU A 241 5.19 -14.04 -1.10
CA LEU A 241 4.37 -13.48 -0.03
C LEU A 241 2.91 -13.89 -0.16
N PHE A 242 2.37 -13.95 -1.38
CA PHE A 242 1.05 -14.49 -1.62
C PHE A 242 0.95 -15.96 -1.16
N LEU A 243 1.92 -16.80 -1.51
CA LEU A 243 1.99 -18.19 -1.06
C LEU A 243 2.09 -18.25 0.49
N ALA A 244 2.98 -17.47 1.09
CA ALA A 244 3.13 -17.41 2.55
C ALA A 244 1.86 -16.95 3.28
N LYS A 245 1.04 -16.10 2.64
CA LYS A 245 -0.25 -15.65 3.18
C LYS A 245 -1.28 -16.79 3.20
N ILE A 246 -1.36 -17.60 2.14
CA ILE A 246 -2.39 -18.65 2.01
C ILE A 246 -2.03 -19.96 2.71
N TYR A 247 -0.75 -20.25 2.87
CA TYR A 247 -0.26 -21.44 3.54
C TYR A 247 -0.05 -21.20 5.03
N VAL A 248 -0.62 -22.07 5.85
CA VAL A 248 -0.28 -22.19 7.26
C VAL A 248 0.68 -23.38 7.47
N PRO A 249 1.55 -23.37 8.50
CA PRO A 249 2.60 -24.37 8.70
C PRO A 249 2.12 -25.84 8.73
N GLU A 250 0.83 -26.07 8.97
CA GLU A 250 0.21 -27.39 9.05
C GLU A 250 0.12 -28.12 7.69
N PHE A 251 0.42 -27.44 6.57
CA PHE A 251 0.35 -28.02 5.22
C PHE A 251 1.63 -28.73 4.74
N GLY A 252 2.64 -28.88 5.61
CA GLY A 252 3.88 -29.59 5.31
C GLY A 252 4.91 -28.79 4.51
N ASP A 253 5.96 -29.46 4.03
CA ASP A 253 7.16 -28.79 3.52
C ASP A 253 7.04 -28.29 2.07
N GLU A 254 6.08 -28.80 1.30
CA GLU A 254 5.97 -28.50 -0.14
C GLU A 254 5.73 -26.99 -0.41
N PRO A 255 4.77 -26.33 0.27
CA PRO A 255 4.60 -24.88 0.17
C PRO A 255 5.86 -24.06 0.47
N ILE A 256 6.63 -24.47 1.48
CA ILE A 256 7.86 -23.77 1.86
C ILE A 256 8.91 -23.90 0.75
N ARG A 257 9.07 -25.08 0.15
CA ARG A 257 9.97 -25.26 -1.00
C ARG A 257 9.57 -24.40 -2.19
N GLU A 258 8.27 -24.20 -2.41
CA GLU A 258 7.78 -23.30 -3.46
C GLU A 258 8.07 -21.83 -3.14
N ILE A 259 7.80 -21.39 -1.90
CA ILE A 259 8.14 -20.04 -1.43
C ILE A 259 9.64 -19.78 -1.62
N ILE A 260 10.51 -20.66 -1.12
CA ILE A 260 11.97 -20.53 -1.25
C ILE A 260 12.39 -20.53 -2.72
N ARG A 261 11.76 -21.33 -3.59
CA ARG A 261 12.03 -21.34 -5.03
C ARG A 261 11.74 -19.96 -5.65
N GLU A 262 10.62 -19.34 -5.29
CA GLU A 262 10.28 -18.00 -5.77
C GLU A 262 11.25 -16.95 -5.20
N LEU A 263 11.65 -17.05 -3.93
CA LEU A 263 12.67 -16.15 -3.36
C LEU A 263 14.00 -16.25 -4.11
N ARG A 264 14.48 -17.46 -4.40
CA ARG A 264 15.70 -17.68 -5.20
C ARG A 264 15.61 -17.02 -6.59
N LYS A 265 14.47 -17.19 -7.28
CA LYS A 265 14.24 -16.54 -8.57
C LYS A 265 14.26 -15.01 -8.44
N GLY A 266 13.63 -14.46 -7.40
CA GLY A 266 13.62 -13.03 -7.13
C GLY A 266 15.02 -12.50 -6.82
N ASN A 267 15.76 -13.15 -5.92
CA ASN A 267 17.10 -12.76 -5.51
C ASN A 267 18.13 -12.81 -6.66
N ALA A 268 17.89 -13.65 -7.67
CA ALA A 268 18.71 -13.72 -8.88
C ALA A 268 18.43 -12.57 -9.89
N LYS A 269 17.40 -11.75 -9.68
CA LYS A 269 16.98 -10.69 -10.61
C LYS A 269 17.50 -9.32 -10.17
N PRO A 270 17.97 -8.49 -11.13
CA PRO A 270 18.71 -7.27 -10.81
C PRO A 270 17.84 -6.06 -10.44
N GLN A 271 16.53 -6.09 -10.69
CA GLN A 271 15.67 -4.91 -10.53
C GLN A 271 14.50 -5.21 -9.60
N GLY A 272 14.21 -4.30 -8.68
CA GLY A 272 12.95 -4.29 -7.93
C GLY A 272 12.07 -3.14 -8.41
N ARG A 273 11.08 -3.46 -9.25
CA ARG A 273 10.11 -2.48 -9.76
C ARG A 273 8.75 -2.73 -9.15
N PHE A 274 8.21 -1.70 -8.51
CA PHE A 274 6.82 -1.69 -8.08
C PHE A 274 5.92 -0.96 -9.08
N TYR A 275 4.67 -1.37 -9.15
CA TYR A 275 3.70 -0.93 -10.13
C TYR A 275 2.49 -0.25 -9.48
N TYR A 276 2.47 1.08 -9.51
CA TYR A 276 1.27 1.84 -9.14
C TYR A 276 0.19 1.70 -10.21
N PRO A 277 -1.09 1.57 -9.81
CA PRO A 277 -2.19 1.56 -10.77
C PRO A 277 -2.45 2.96 -11.35
N PRO A 278 -3.06 3.05 -12.55
CA PRO A 278 -3.52 4.31 -13.11
C PRO A 278 -4.72 4.88 -12.32
N PRO A 279 -4.88 6.21 -12.27
CA PRO A 279 -4.29 7.18 -13.19
C PRO A 279 -3.07 7.92 -12.66
N VAL A 280 -2.47 7.46 -11.56
CA VAL A 280 -1.13 7.92 -11.22
C VAL A 280 -0.23 7.57 -12.41
N PRO A 281 0.56 8.51 -12.95
CA PRO A 281 1.52 8.20 -14.00
C PRO A 281 2.34 6.98 -13.62
N PRO A 282 2.87 6.22 -14.60
CA PRO A 282 3.87 5.20 -14.35
C PRO A 282 5.13 5.84 -13.79
N TYR A 283 5.09 6.27 -12.54
CA TYR A 283 6.27 6.46 -11.74
C TYR A 283 6.64 5.05 -11.31
N ALA A 284 7.52 4.42 -12.07
CA ALA A 284 8.49 3.52 -11.47
C ALA A 284 9.33 4.38 -10.52
N HIS A 285 8.79 4.69 -9.34
CA HIS A 285 9.60 5.03 -8.20
C HIS A 285 10.07 3.71 -7.61
N ASP A 286 11.34 3.63 -7.21
CA ASP A 286 11.79 2.65 -6.23
C ASP A 286 10.76 2.66 -5.10
N ALA A 287 10.09 1.51 -4.87
CA ALA A 287 8.81 1.44 -4.18
C ALA A 287 8.83 2.17 -2.84
N MET A 288 8.23 3.35 -2.81
CA MET A 288 8.30 4.21 -1.64
C MET A 288 7.01 4.04 -0.83
N TYR A 289 7.17 3.57 0.40
CA TYR A 289 6.27 3.61 1.55
C TYR A 289 5.15 2.55 1.70
N PRO A 290 5.43 1.45 2.40
CA PRO A 290 4.61 0.94 3.46
C PRO A 290 4.85 1.76 4.71
N ARG A 291 3.73 2.19 5.30
CA ARG A 291 3.69 2.24 6.74
C ARG A 291 3.33 0.84 7.19
N VAL A 292 4.20 0.23 7.99
CA VAL A 292 3.77 -0.85 8.87
C VAL A 292 2.64 -0.32 9.72
N TYR A 293 1.44 -0.84 9.50
CA TYR A 293 0.30 -0.59 10.36
C TYR A 293 0.54 -1.32 11.68
N ALA A 294 1.39 -0.71 12.49
CA ALA A 294 1.32 -0.85 13.92
C ALA A 294 -0.13 -0.60 14.33
N ALA A 295 -0.80 -1.59 14.95
CA ALA A 295 -2.21 -1.55 15.34
C ALA A 295 -2.62 -0.15 15.84
N GLN A 296 -3.15 0.67 14.93
CA GLN A 296 -3.54 2.03 15.19
C GLN A 296 -5.00 1.99 15.59
N GLU A 297 -5.28 2.25 16.86
CA GLU A 297 -6.60 2.67 17.29
C GLU A 297 -6.81 4.12 16.81
N GLY A 298 -7.21 4.28 15.54
CA GLY A 298 -7.54 5.58 14.94
C GLY A 298 -7.36 5.63 13.42
N ALA A 299 -8.16 6.45 12.75
CA ALA A 299 -8.08 6.68 11.30
C ALA A 299 -6.99 7.72 10.95
N VAL A 300 -6.01 7.35 10.12
CA VAL A 300 -4.96 8.21 9.58
C VAL A 300 -4.97 8.16 8.06
N TYR A 301 -5.15 9.30 7.38
CA TYR A 301 -5.29 9.39 5.91
C TYR A 301 -4.17 8.64 5.24
N VAL A 302 -4.51 7.49 4.64
CA VAL A 302 -3.61 6.76 3.76
C VAL A 302 -4.23 6.82 2.38
N ASP A 303 -3.47 7.47 1.51
CA ASP A 303 -3.76 7.51 0.09
C ASP A 303 -4.00 6.08 -0.41
N HIS A 304 -5.10 5.83 -1.13
CA HIS A 304 -5.37 4.47 -1.62
C HIS A 304 -4.25 3.97 -2.53
N TRP A 305 -3.52 4.88 -3.18
CA TRP A 305 -2.34 4.58 -3.98
C TRP A 305 -1.17 4.05 -3.14
N LEU A 306 -1.07 4.43 -1.85
CA LEU A 306 -0.04 3.92 -0.94
C LEU A 306 -0.26 2.46 -0.54
N HIS A 307 -1.45 1.90 -0.71
CA HIS A 307 -1.67 0.47 -0.42
C HIS A 307 -1.12 -0.44 -1.51
N TRP A 308 -0.92 0.10 -2.71
CA TRP A 308 -0.30 -0.61 -3.80
C TRP A 308 1.20 -0.60 -3.58
N GLY A 309 1.77 -1.80 -3.42
CA GLY A 309 3.22 -1.99 -3.22
C GLY A 309 3.62 -2.17 -1.79
N ASN A 310 2.68 -1.98 -0.87
CA ASN A 310 2.84 -2.44 0.48
C ASN A 310 2.78 -3.94 0.50
N LEU A 311 3.89 -4.52 0.93
CA LEU A 311 3.89 -5.90 1.33
C LEU A 311 3.04 -6.03 2.58
N ASP A 312 2.11 -6.98 2.53
CA ASP A 312 1.27 -7.31 3.67
C ASP A 312 2.19 -7.71 4.84
N PRO A 313 2.28 -6.89 5.92
CA PRO A 313 3.19 -7.19 7.03
C PRO A 313 2.84 -8.53 7.69
N PHE A 314 1.57 -8.94 7.61
CA PHE A 314 1.16 -10.27 8.04
C PHE A 314 1.81 -11.34 7.17
N ALA A 315 1.76 -11.20 5.84
CA ALA A 315 2.38 -12.16 4.92
C ALA A 315 3.91 -12.25 5.11
N VAL A 316 4.58 -11.12 5.30
CA VAL A 316 6.04 -11.10 5.58
C VAL A 316 6.34 -11.80 6.90
N ASN A 317 5.59 -11.50 7.95
CA ASN A 317 5.76 -12.17 9.25
C ASN A 317 5.44 -13.67 9.16
N GLN A 318 4.40 -14.06 8.41
CA GLN A 318 4.10 -15.48 8.17
C GLN A 318 5.22 -16.17 7.41
N LEU A 319 5.80 -15.53 6.39
CA LEU A 319 6.96 -16.06 5.66
C LEU A 319 8.14 -16.31 6.61
N VAL A 320 8.47 -15.33 7.44
CA VAL A 320 9.52 -15.47 8.48
C VAL A 320 9.18 -16.60 9.44
N ARG A 321 7.94 -16.68 9.92
CA ARG A 321 7.51 -17.74 10.84
C ARG A 321 7.54 -19.14 10.22
N LEU A 322 7.22 -19.26 8.93
CA LEU A 322 7.28 -20.51 8.20
C LEU A 322 8.72 -21.00 8.14
N VAL A 323 9.64 -20.16 7.66
CA VAL A 323 11.07 -20.49 7.61
C VAL A 323 11.63 -20.77 8.99
N ASP A 324 11.32 -19.94 9.99
CA ASP A 324 11.78 -20.17 11.36
C ASP A 324 11.18 -21.43 12.01
N GLY A 325 10.06 -21.94 11.50
CA GLY A 325 9.39 -23.12 12.03
C GLY A 325 9.89 -24.42 11.42
N THR A 326 10.44 -24.36 10.20
CA THR A 326 10.80 -25.56 9.43
C THR A 326 12.27 -25.65 9.07
N SER A 327 13.00 -24.54 9.12
CA SER A 327 14.41 -24.47 8.76
C SER A 327 15.29 -24.44 10.02
N THR A 328 16.36 -25.23 9.98
CA THR A 328 17.32 -25.38 11.07
C THR A 328 18.72 -25.00 10.62
N TRP A 329 19.38 -24.15 11.38
CA TRP A 329 20.81 -23.89 11.17
C TRP A 329 21.66 -25.05 11.73
N PRO A 330 22.71 -25.52 11.01
CA PRO A 330 23.20 -25.05 9.70
C PRO A 330 22.58 -25.75 8.48
N GLN A 331 21.69 -26.73 8.65
CA GLN A 331 21.18 -27.59 7.57
C GLN A 331 20.51 -26.78 6.45
N ASP A 332 19.71 -25.77 6.83
CA ASP A 332 18.88 -24.98 5.93
C ASP A 332 19.38 -23.52 5.83
N LYS A 333 20.68 -23.29 6.06
CA LYS A 333 21.27 -21.95 6.08
C LYS A 333 21.09 -21.17 4.78
N GLU A 334 21.04 -21.87 3.64
CA GLU A 334 20.82 -21.26 2.33
C GLU A 334 19.38 -20.73 2.23
N ASP A 335 18.39 -21.51 2.61
CA ASP A 335 16.98 -21.10 2.61
C ASP A 335 16.73 -19.92 3.55
N ILE A 336 17.36 -19.92 4.73
CA ILE A 336 17.36 -18.78 5.66
C ILE A 336 17.99 -17.55 5.00
N GLY A 337 19.09 -17.76 4.27
CA GLY A 337 19.76 -16.70 3.52
C GLY A 337 18.89 -16.08 2.44
N GLU A 338 18.13 -16.88 1.69
CA GLU A 338 17.21 -16.38 0.66
C GLU A 338 16.13 -15.45 1.25
N VAL A 339 15.60 -15.80 2.43
CA VAL A 339 14.62 -14.97 3.15
C VAL A 339 15.25 -13.68 3.61
N MET A 340 16.42 -13.75 4.21
CA MET A 340 17.10 -12.57 4.71
C MET A 340 17.55 -11.64 3.58
N TYR A 341 18.01 -12.17 2.45
CA TYR A 341 18.34 -11.35 1.27
C TYR A 341 17.10 -10.70 0.68
N MET A 342 15.95 -11.39 0.62
CA MET A 342 14.69 -10.76 0.23
C MET A 342 14.32 -9.64 1.19
N LEU A 343 14.38 -9.85 2.51
CA LEU A 343 14.13 -8.78 3.50
C LEU A 343 15.10 -7.60 3.31
N TYR A 344 16.36 -7.86 2.97
CA TYR A 344 17.31 -6.82 2.62
C TYR A 344 16.91 -6.07 1.35
N ALA A 345 16.54 -6.78 0.27
CA ALA A 345 16.09 -6.18 -0.98
C ALA A 345 14.85 -5.30 -0.77
N LEU A 346 13.90 -5.74 0.06
CA LEU A 346 12.74 -4.92 0.46
C LEU A 346 13.15 -3.69 1.27
N GLY A 347 14.09 -3.84 2.21
CA GLY A 347 14.66 -2.72 2.95
C GLY A 347 15.47 -1.73 2.11
N ARG A 348 15.85 -2.08 0.87
CA ARG A 348 16.47 -1.15 -0.10
C ARG A 348 15.43 -0.35 -0.86
N ILE A 349 14.33 -1.00 -1.20
CA ILE A 349 13.19 -0.40 -1.88
C ILE A 349 12.57 0.67 -0.97
N GLU A 350 12.55 0.40 0.33
CA GLU A 350 12.21 1.35 1.38
C GLU A 350 13.42 1.67 2.22
N PRO A 351 14.30 2.57 1.73
CA PRO A 351 15.37 3.03 2.58
C PRO A 351 14.67 3.56 3.84
N PHE A 352 15.07 3.05 5.00
CA PHE A 352 14.63 3.45 6.35
C PHE A 352 13.45 2.70 7.00
N ASP A 353 12.84 1.67 6.40
CA ASP A 353 11.99 0.76 7.19
C ASP A 353 12.83 -0.26 7.97
N ARG A 354 12.96 -0.04 9.29
CA ARG A 354 13.65 -0.95 10.21
C ARG A 354 12.92 -2.28 10.37
N THR A 355 11.69 -2.40 9.91
CA THR A 355 10.90 -3.62 10.04
C THR A 355 11.60 -4.79 9.38
N PHE A 356 12.11 -4.63 8.16
CA PHE A 356 12.81 -5.72 7.47
C PHE A 356 14.17 -6.04 8.09
N PHE A 357 14.90 -5.04 8.61
CA PHE A 357 16.12 -5.26 9.40
C PHE A 357 15.84 -5.98 10.72
N ASN A 358 14.79 -5.57 11.43
CA ASN A 358 14.36 -6.20 12.69
C ASN A 358 13.90 -7.65 12.44
N LEU A 359 13.24 -7.90 11.31
CA LEU A 359 12.87 -9.26 10.90
C LEU A 359 14.12 -10.10 10.59
N GLN A 360 15.13 -9.55 9.90
CA GLN A 360 16.42 -10.24 9.72
C GLN A 360 17.09 -10.57 11.07
N LEU A 361 17.15 -9.61 11.99
CA LEU A 361 17.69 -9.83 13.34
C LEU A 361 16.89 -10.88 14.12
N LYS A 362 15.56 -10.86 14.00
CA LYS A 362 14.68 -11.84 14.62
C LYS A 362 14.94 -13.26 14.09
N CYS A 363 15.11 -13.42 12.77
CA CYS A 363 15.52 -14.69 12.18
C CYS A 363 16.84 -15.17 12.80
N LEU A 364 17.88 -14.32 12.81
CA LEU A 364 19.19 -14.70 13.35
C LEU A 364 19.15 -15.05 14.84
N HIS A 365 18.47 -14.24 15.67
CA HIS A 365 18.35 -14.50 17.10
C HIS A 365 17.65 -15.84 17.36
N LYS A 366 16.55 -16.14 16.66
CA LYS A 366 15.84 -17.39 16.83
C LYS A 366 16.70 -18.59 16.41
N GLN A 367 17.45 -18.48 15.31
CA GLN A 367 18.40 -19.52 14.90
C GLN A 367 19.51 -19.68 15.94
N GLN A 368 20.01 -18.59 16.54
CA GLN A 368 21.04 -18.61 17.58
C GLN A 368 20.54 -19.28 18.87
N GLU A 369 19.30 -19.02 19.29
CA GLU A 369 18.66 -19.65 20.46
C GLU A 369 18.54 -21.17 20.33
N ALA A 370 18.43 -21.68 19.10
CA ALA A 370 18.39 -23.11 18.82
C ALA A 370 19.79 -23.77 18.88
N GLN A 371 20.88 -23.00 18.89
CA GLN A 371 22.25 -23.52 18.94
C GLN A 371 22.79 -23.64 20.37
N ASN A 372 23.76 -24.54 20.56
CA ASN A 372 24.58 -24.53 21.77
C ASN A 372 25.41 -23.22 21.81
N PRO A 373 25.34 -22.38 22.86
CA PRO A 373 26.07 -21.11 22.92
C PRO A 373 27.59 -21.22 22.77
N ALA A 374 28.17 -22.41 23.02
CA ALA A 374 29.60 -22.68 22.86
C ALA A 374 29.97 -23.25 21.46
N SER A 375 28.99 -23.43 20.57
CA SER A 375 29.22 -23.95 19.21
C SER A 375 29.86 -22.92 18.29
N GLU A 376 30.49 -23.41 17.23
CA GLU A 376 31.01 -22.57 16.15
C GLU A 376 29.86 -21.86 15.44
N GLU A 377 28.75 -22.57 15.21
CA GLU A 377 27.53 -22.06 14.58
C GLU A 377 26.92 -20.89 15.37
N ALA A 378 26.80 -21.00 16.69
CA ALA A 378 26.33 -19.90 17.54
C ALA A 378 27.26 -18.68 17.46
N SER A 379 28.57 -18.91 17.34
CA SER A 379 29.56 -17.83 17.19
C SER A 379 29.44 -17.14 15.82
N GLN A 380 29.19 -17.90 14.76
CA GLN A 380 28.94 -17.38 13.40
C GLN A 380 27.65 -16.57 13.34
N LEU A 381 26.54 -17.09 13.89
CA LEU A 381 25.26 -16.37 13.98
C LEU A 381 25.40 -15.09 14.80
N ALA A 382 26.10 -15.13 15.94
CA ALA A 382 26.38 -13.93 16.74
C ALA A 382 27.23 -12.90 15.97
N ALA A 383 28.16 -13.35 15.12
CA ALA A 383 28.94 -12.46 14.26
C ALA A 383 28.07 -11.82 13.17
N ALA A 384 27.20 -12.58 12.51
CA ALA A 384 26.25 -12.07 11.53
C ALA A 384 25.28 -11.05 12.16
N THR A 385 24.77 -11.33 13.36
CA THR A 385 23.92 -10.41 14.14
C THR A 385 24.65 -9.12 14.46
N ARG A 386 25.92 -9.19 14.92
CA ARG A 386 26.73 -7.99 15.17
C ARG A 386 26.95 -7.20 13.90
N PHE A 387 27.29 -7.86 12.80
CA PHE A 387 27.50 -7.22 11.51
C PHE A 387 26.26 -6.46 11.05
N LEU A 388 25.07 -7.09 11.06
CA LEU A 388 23.82 -6.39 10.70
C LEU A 388 23.53 -5.18 11.60
N ASN A 389 23.75 -5.31 12.91
CA ASN A 389 23.60 -4.20 13.85
C ASN A 389 24.59 -3.05 13.57
N GLU A 390 25.85 -3.37 13.26
CA GLU A 390 26.87 -2.38 12.92
C GLU A 390 26.53 -1.63 11.63
N GLN A 391 26.10 -2.34 10.59
CA GLN A 391 25.67 -1.74 9.32
C GLN A 391 24.56 -0.72 9.52
N TYR A 392 23.58 -1.10 10.30
CA TYR A 392 22.47 -0.25 10.66
C TYR A 392 22.89 0.98 11.46
N LEU A 393 23.75 0.80 12.47
CA LEU A 393 24.23 1.91 13.29
C LEU A 393 25.02 2.90 12.43
N ASP A 394 25.83 2.43 11.49
CA ASP A 394 26.59 3.31 10.59
C ASP A 394 25.65 4.16 9.71
N VAL A 395 24.64 3.55 9.10
CA VAL A 395 23.62 4.27 8.32
C VAL A 395 22.87 5.29 9.19
N SER A 396 22.37 4.88 10.35
CA SER A 396 21.65 5.77 11.28
C SER A 396 22.52 6.96 11.71
N ASN A 397 23.78 6.70 12.05
CA ASN A 397 24.74 7.72 12.45
C ASN A 397 25.09 8.66 11.28
N LYS A 398 25.22 8.16 10.05
CA LYS A 398 25.46 9.01 8.87
C LYS A 398 24.28 9.93 8.61
N LEU A 399 23.04 9.42 8.63
CA LEU A 399 21.83 10.24 8.48
C LEU A 399 21.72 11.32 9.57
N TYR A 400 22.08 10.99 10.82
CA TYR A 400 22.08 11.94 11.93
C TYR A 400 23.15 13.02 11.76
N ARG A 401 24.39 12.64 11.41
CA ARG A 401 25.48 13.59 11.12
C ARG A 401 25.10 14.56 10.01
N ASP A 402 24.41 14.07 8.98
CA ASP A 402 23.97 14.87 7.84
C ASP A 402 22.71 15.70 8.14
N LYS A 403 22.20 15.64 9.40
CA LYS A 403 21.02 16.36 9.90
C LYS A 403 19.75 16.06 9.12
N LEU A 404 19.72 14.92 8.45
CA LEU A 404 18.53 14.43 7.77
C LEU A 404 17.53 13.85 8.78
N ILE A 405 18.04 13.46 9.95
CA ILE A 405 17.26 12.99 11.09
C ILE A 405 17.71 13.76 12.33
N THR A 406 16.78 14.06 13.23
CA THR A 406 17.04 14.89 14.41
C THR A 406 17.50 14.11 15.64
N ASP A 407 17.47 12.78 15.58
CA ASP A 407 17.82 11.91 16.69
C ASP A 407 18.28 10.52 16.19
N GLU A 408 19.56 10.21 16.40
CA GLU A 408 20.23 8.95 16.04
C GLU A 408 19.67 7.72 16.75
N THR A 409 19.05 7.91 17.92
CA THR A 409 18.42 6.86 18.72
C THR A 409 16.95 6.63 18.36
N ARG A 410 16.33 7.57 17.63
CA ARG A 410 14.89 7.54 17.26
C ARG A 410 14.62 7.39 15.78
N PHE A 411 15.65 7.37 14.93
CA PHE A 411 15.55 6.45 13.81
C PHE A 411 15.19 5.08 14.43
N GLY A 412 14.22 4.36 13.85
CA GLY A 412 13.18 3.62 14.57
C GLY A 412 13.50 2.66 15.74
N VAL A 413 13.14 3.08 16.94
CA VAL A 413 12.63 2.15 17.96
C VAL A 413 11.12 2.05 17.74
N LEU A 414 10.71 1.17 16.84
CA LEU A 414 9.32 0.70 16.77
C LEU A 414 9.38 -0.82 16.81
N ALA A 415 9.60 -1.32 18.01
CA ALA A 415 9.62 -2.72 18.33
C ALA A 415 8.21 -3.30 18.17
N ILE A 416 8.14 -4.45 17.51
CA ILE A 416 7.00 -5.36 17.57
C ILE A 416 6.66 -5.67 19.05
N GLU A 417 7.63 -5.63 19.97
CA GLU A 417 7.42 -5.79 21.43
C GLU A 417 6.89 -4.54 22.17
N ASP A 418 7.19 -3.31 21.73
CA ASP A 418 6.69 -2.08 22.39
C ASP A 418 5.27 -1.71 21.92
N MET A 419 4.82 -2.23 20.78
CA MET A 419 3.42 -2.11 20.40
C MET A 419 2.47 -2.88 21.32
N GLU A 420 2.92 -4.03 21.82
CA GLU A 420 2.16 -4.87 22.76
C GLU A 420 2.12 -4.25 24.16
N ASN A 421 3.08 -3.38 24.52
CA ASN A 421 3.26 -2.88 25.90
C ASN A 421 3.22 -1.35 26.09
N SER A 422 3.19 -0.53 25.03
CA SER A 422 3.27 0.95 25.18
C SER A 422 1.95 1.62 25.53
N THR A 423 2.03 2.61 26.43
CA THR A 423 0.91 3.48 26.82
C THR A 423 0.52 4.44 25.68
N LEU A 424 -0.75 4.86 25.65
CA LEU A 424 -1.35 5.76 24.65
C LEU A 424 -0.55 7.07 24.42
N ALA A 425 0.18 7.55 25.43
CA ALA A 425 1.02 8.75 25.35
C ALA A 425 2.29 8.54 24.52
N GLY A 426 2.91 7.34 24.58
CA GLY A 426 4.03 6.97 23.72
C GLY A 426 3.60 6.94 22.25
N LYS A 427 2.42 6.39 21.98
CA LYS A 427 1.81 6.34 20.64
C LYS A 427 1.54 7.74 20.06
N LYS A 428 0.90 8.66 20.81
CA LYS A 428 0.62 10.05 20.36
C LYS A 428 1.88 10.90 20.12
N TYR A 429 2.98 10.65 20.84
CA TYR A 429 4.24 11.40 20.66
C TYR A 429 5.00 10.99 19.39
N MET A 430 4.89 9.72 18.97
CA MET A 430 5.52 9.19 17.75
C MET A 430 4.90 9.74 16.45
N TYR A 431 3.58 10.02 16.44
CA TYR A 431 2.88 10.52 15.25
C TYR A 431 3.23 11.96 14.84
N LYS A 432 3.77 12.77 15.75
CA LYS A 432 4.02 14.19 15.52
C LYS A 432 5.26 14.49 14.67
N TYR A 433 6.21 13.54 14.55
CA TYR A 433 7.54 13.80 13.99
C TYR A 433 7.87 13.03 12.70
N MET A 434 6.93 12.24 12.17
CA MET A 434 7.07 11.53 10.89
C MET A 434 6.27 12.17 9.75
N GLN A 435 5.98 13.47 9.82
CA GLN A 435 5.22 14.19 8.78
C GLN A 435 6.09 15.24 8.07
N GLY A 436 6.22 15.11 6.75
CA GLY A 436 6.64 16.20 5.87
C GLY A 436 7.43 15.78 4.62
N PRO A 437 7.69 16.72 3.70
CA PRO A 437 8.50 16.55 2.48
C PRO A 437 9.97 16.14 2.69
N GLN A 438 10.43 16.05 3.94
CA GLN A 438 11.83 15.74 4.28
C GLN A 438 12.21 14.29 3.97
N ALA A 439 11.24 13.38 3.88
CA ALA A 439 11.53 11.98 3.60
C ALA A 439 11.69 11.68 2.10
N ALA A 440 11.13 12.51 1.21
CA ALA A 440 11.42 12.50 -0.25
C ALA A 440 12.86 12.98 -0.58
N TYR A 441 13.53 13.64 0.37
CA TYR A 441 14.90 14.11 0.21
C TYR A 441 15.93 12.97 0.32
N LEU A 442 15.54 11.81 0.85
CA LEU A 442 16.48 10.77 1.28
C LEU A 442 16.84 9.74 0.20
N HIS A 443 15.98 9.49 -0.78
CA HIS A 443 16.35 8.66 -1.94
C HIS A 443 17.42 9.36 -2.78
N ARG A 444 17.24 10.67 -3.01
CA ARG A 444 18.25 11.55 -3.61
C ARG A 444 19.49 11.66 -2.72
N ALA A 445 19.37 11.51 -1.41
CA ALA A 445 20.52 11.51 -0.51
C ALA A 445 21.40 10.26 -0.69
N GLY A 446 20.84 9.10 -1.09
CA GLY A 446 21.64 7.92 -1.48
C GLY A 446 22.62 8.22 -2.62
N GLU A 447 22.08 8.77 -3.71
CA GLU A 447 22.82 9.17 -4.90
C GLU A 447 23.72 10.41 -4.67
N ILE A 448 23.28 11.38 -3.88
CA ILE A 448 24.00 12.64 -3.61
C ILE A 448 25.08 12.47 -2.52
N LEU A 449 24.89 11.57 -1.55
CA LEU A 449 25.81 11.38 -0.41
C LEU A 449 26.72 10.16 -0.54
N GLY A 450 26.67 9.43 -1.66
CA GLY A 450 27.44 8.20 -1.86
C GLY A 450 27.24 7.22 -0.71
N LEU A 451 25.99 7.07 -0.26
CA LEU A 451 25.60 6.07 0.73
C LEU A 451 25.46 4.73 0.02
N ASP A 452 26.58 4.06 -0.27
CA ASP A 452 26.55 2.62 -0.47
C ASP A 452 26.10 2.01 0.86
N PHE A 453 24.92 1.40 0.91
CA PHE A 453 24.66 0.37 1.91
C PHE A 453 25.69 -0.72 1.61
N PRO A 454 26.73 -0.94 2.42
CA PRO A 454 27.90 -1.73 2.02
C PRO A 454 27.62 -3.23 2.12
N LEU A 455 26.35 -3.65 2.09
CA LEU A 455 25.98 -5.03 1.91
C LEU A 455 26.20 -5.38 0.45
N PRO A 456 26.88 -6.50 0.16
CA PRO A 456 27.31 -6.79 -1.20
C PRO A 456 26.10 -6.93 -2.12
N GLU A 457 26.15 -6.26 -3.28
CA GLU A 457 25.17 -6.41 -4.36
C GLU A 457 25.06 -7.87 -4.85
N ASP A 458 26.06 -8.67 -4.52
CA ASP A 458 26.22 -10.07 -4.88
C ASP A 458 25.63 -10.99 -3.80
N PRO A 459 24.55 -11.74 -4.08
CA PRO A 459 23.96 -12.71 -3.16
C PRO A 459 24.95 -13.77 -2.66
N GLU A 460 26.02 -14.11 -3.41
CA GLU A 460 27.01 -15.10 -2.95
C GLU A 460 27.96 -14.53 -1.88
N LYS A 461 28.08 -13.20 -1.80
CA LYS A 461 28.90 -12.52 -0.78
C LYS A 461 28.10 -12.17 0.48
N TRP A 462 26.78 -12.07 0.36
CA TRP A 462 25.86 -11.83 1.47
C TRP A 462 25.62 -13.14 2.21
#